data_AF-A0A9D6M6U5-F1
#
_entry.id   AF-A0A9D6M6U5-F1
#
_cell.length_a   1.000
_cell.length_b   1.000
_cell.length_c   1.000
_cell.angle_alpha   90.00
_cell.angle_beta   90.00
_cell.angle_gamma   90.00
#
_symmetry.space_group_name_H-M   'P 1'
#
loop_
_entity.id
_entity.type
_entity.pdbx_description
1 polymer ?
#
loop_
_entity_poly.entity_id
_entity_poly.type
_entity_poly.pdbx_seq_one_letter_code
_entity_poly.pdbx_strand_id
1 'polypeptide(L)'
;MRKIGFTMAMLLIAMSVSIFAWADDENRLTRDEVTVIKKKLVAIFASVGEAPKGYVKEREDFNLPTQFYKNRDSGKISPIHASALERFGGGAEKKAKKSDKEMNEHYRKKMLEAQAKGDMQEIMKLSQEMQMKASQAGLEQMEAEKKAPVEIRVNLNSNPSQTIDPDNVVFEKPGVIALRLKEGEEDKAKIEIYFDPVSLKDTKTLSVVDLKMPKDGVDKKTAVLNATISISGPANEVEAWAKKIDTKAVLGQIDAGR
;
A
#
# COMPACT_ATOMS: atom_id res chain seq x y z
N MET A 1 84.53 6.37 9.92
CA MET A 1 84.17 4.96 10.15
C MET A 1 82.77 4.91 10.75
N ARG A 2 81.85 4.16 10.13
CA ARG A 2 80.61 3.57 10.71
C ARG A 2 79.54 4.54 11.23
N LYS A 3 78.24 4.29 11.22
CA LYS A 3 77.28 3.46 10.47
C LYS A 3 75.93 3.81 11.15
N ILE A 4 74.93 4.20 10.35
CA ILE A 4 73.50 3.84 10.47
C ILE A 4 72.69 4.32 11.69
N GLY A 5 71.53 4.90 11.37
CA GLY A 5 70.30 4.85 12.17
C GLY A 5 69.47 6.12 11.99
N PHE A 6 68.85 6.39 10.85
CA PHE A 6 67.69 5.66 10.30
C PHE A 6 66.59 5.37 11.35
N THR A 7 66.30 6.30 12.27
CA THR A 7 65.17 6.18 13.22
C THR A 7 64.40 7.48 13.43
N MET A 8 64.50 8.45 12.53
CA MET A 8 63.82 9.76 12.68
C MET A 8 62.76 10.06 11.61
N ALA A 9 62.41 9.07 10.78
CA ALA A 9 61.36 9.20 9.75
C ALA A 9 60.28 8.10 9.83
N MET A 10 60.25 7.30 10.90
CA MET A 10 59.28 6.21 11.10
C MET A 10 58.30 6.46 12.26
N LEU A 11 58.29 7.68 12.83
CA LEU A 11 57.38 8.06 13.91
C LEU A 11 56.36 9.14 13.52
N LEU A 12 56.37 9.60 12.26
CA LEU A 12 55.56 10.73 11.79
C LEU A 12 54.71 10.43 10.54
N ILE A 13 54.49 9.14 10.26
CA ILE A 13 53.52 8.64 9.26
C ILE A 13 52.57 7.62 9.92
N ALA A 14 52.27 7.81 11.21
CA ALA A 14 51.34 6.95 11.97
C ALA A 14 50.14 7.72 12.56
N MET A 15 49.99 9.01 12.24
CA MET A 15 48.80 9.82 12.50
C MET A 15 48.64 10.70 11.25
N SER A 16 47.53 10.79 10.54
CA SER A 16 46.16 10.39 10.80
C SER A 16 45.45 10.45 9.45
N VAL A 17 45.51 9.38 8.68
CA VAL A 17 44.44 9.13 7.72
C VAL A 17 43.37 8.44 8.54
N SER A 18 42.55 9.24 9.20
CA SER A 18 41.27 8.78 9.72
C SER A 18 40.51 8.26 8.51
N ILE A 19 40.60 6.96 8.32
CA ILE A 19 39.72 6.18 7.47
C ILE A 19 38.31 6.47 8.01
N PHE A 20 37.64 7.50 7.47
CA PHE A 20 36.19 7.60 7.48
C PHE A 20 35.68 6.54 6.50
N ALA A 21 35.91 5.27 6.86
CA ALA A 21 35.30 4.17 6.18
C ALA A 21 34.40 3.46 7.19
N TRP A 22 33.10 3.65 6.97
CA TRP A 22 32.05 2.66 7.23
C TRP A 22 31.49 2.63 8.66
N ALA A 23 30.84 3.73 9.07
CA ALA A 23 29.79 3.69 10.07
C ALA A 23 28.37 3.59 9.45
N ASP A 24 28.26 3.69 8.12
CA ASP A 24 26.99 3.74 7.38
C ASP A 24 26.36 2.36 7.07
N ASP A 25 27.05 1.26 7.41
CA ASP A 25 26.58 -0.11 7.14
C ASP A 25 25.97 -0.82 8.36
N GLU A 26 26.24 -0.39 9.60
CA GLU A 26 25.74 -1.11 10.79
C GLU A 26 24.21 -1.07 10.95
N ASN A 27 23.57 -0.04 10.38
CA ASN A 27 22.15 0.24 10.57
C ASN A 27 21.30 -0.03 9.33
N ARG A 28 21.80 -0.81 8.37
CA ARG A 28 21.06 -1.16 7.15
C ARG A 28 20.18 -2.38 7.35
N LEU A 29 19.01 -2.35 6.72
CA LEU A 29 18.19 -3.54 6.55
C LEU A 29 18.72 -4.37 5.37
N THR A 30 18.76 -5.67 5.56
CA THR A 30 19.00 -6.62 4.47
C THR A 30 17.79 -6.64 3.53
N ARG A 31 18.02 -7.07 2.28
CA ARG A 31 16.93 -7.23 1.30
C ARG A 31 15.85 -8.21 1.77
N ASP A 32 16.22 -9.22 2.53
CA ASP A 32 15.28 -10.19 3.09
C ASP A 32 14.41 -9.57 4.18
N GLU A 33 14.99 -8.77 5.08
CA GLU A 33 14.23 -8.02 6.10
C GLU A 33 13.25 -7.03 5.44
N VAL A 34 13.67 -6.30 4.40
CA VAL A 34 12.79 -5.43 3.62
C VAL A 34 11.68 -6.23 2.92
N THR A 35 12.00 -7.42 2.41
CA THR A 35 11.03 -8.32 1.78
C THR A 35 9.98 -8.81 2.77
N VAL A 36 10.36 -9.11 4.02
CA VAL A 36 9.41 -9.48 5.08
C VAL A 36 8.42 -8.33 5.34
N ILE A 37 8.90 -7.09 5.45
CA ILE A 37 8.06 -5.92 5.65
C ILE A 37 7.11 -5.71 4.46
N LYS A 38 7.63 -5.79 3.22
CA LYS A 38 6.80 -5.70 2.01
C LYS A 38 5.73 -6.79 1.96
N LYS A 39 6.06 -8.03 2.33
CA LYS A 39 5.09 -9.14 2.37
C LYS A 39 3.94 -8.87 3.34
N LYS A 40 4.23 -8.29 4.52
CA LYS A 40 3.17 -7.87 5.46
C LYS A 40 2.28 -6.78 4.85
N LEU A 41 2.84 -5.76 4.19
CA LEU A 41 2.06 -4.73 3.48
C LEU A 41 1.15 -5.33 2.38
N VAL A 42 1.69 -6.23 1.56
CA VAL A 42 0.92 -6.92 0.51
C VAL A 42 -0.19 -7.79 1.10
N ALA A 43 0.09 -8.51 2.19
CA ALA A 43 -0.93 -9.32 2.88
C ALA A 43 -2.06 -8.44 3.46
N ILE A 44 -1.73 -7.24 3.94
CA ILE A 44 -2.75 -6.27 4.40
C ILE A 44 -3.61 -5.81 3.21
N PHE A 45 -3.03 -5.43 2.07
CA PHE A 45 -3.83 -5.09 0.87
C PHE A 45 -4.71 -6.23 0.41
N ALA A 46 -4.19 -7.47 0.40
CA ALA A 46 -5.00 -8.64 0.09
C ALA A 46 -6.21 -8.81 1.04
N SER A 47 -6.05 -8.40 2.31
CA SER A 47 -7.12 -8.43 3.31
C SER A 47 -8.16 -7.31 3.14
N VAL A 48 -7.82 -6.24 2.41
CA VAL A 48 -8.79 -5.18 2.03
C VAL A 48 -9.81 -5.70 1.01
N GLY A 49 -9.44 -6.73 0.24
CA GLY A 49 -10.32 -7.40 -0.70
C GLY A 49 -10.36 -6.74 -2.09
N GLU A 50 -11.26 -7.24 -2.93
CA GLU A 50 -11.39 -6.76 -4.31
C GLU A 50 -11.94 -5.33 -4.38
N ALA A 51 -11.46 -4.57 -5.37
CA ALA A 51 -11.94 -3.22 -5.63
C ALA A 51 -13.44 -3.20 -5.97
N PRO A 52 -14.17 -2.14 -5.59
CA PRO A 52 -15.58 -1.99 -5.94
C PRO A 52 -15.80 -2.04 -7.45
N LYS A 53 -16.99 -2.47 -7.87
CA LYS A 53 -17.29 -2.65 -9.28
C LYS A 53 -17.08 -1.35 -10.07
N GLY A 54 -16.28 -1.46 -11.13
CA GLY A 54 -15.92 -0.33 -11.99
C GLY A 54 -14.58 0.30 -11.63
N TYR A 55 -14.00 0.01 -10.47
CA TYR A 55 -12.65 0.47 -10.15
C TYR A 55 -11.58 -0.49 -10.67
N VAL A 56 -10.46 0.06 -11.13
CA VAL A 56 -9.29 -0.70 -11.58
C VAL A 56 -8.04 -0.11 -10.96
N LYS A 57 -7.14 -0.97 -10.48
CA LYS A 57 -5.85 -0.57 -9.92
C LYS A 57 -5.02 0.17 -10.97
N GLU A 58 -4.74 1.43 -10.69
CA GLU A 58 -3.94 2.30 -11.54
C GLU A 58 -2.48 2.26 -11.14
N ARG A 59 -2.22 2.40 -9.83
CA ARG A 59 -0.90 2.57 -9.25
C ARG A 59 -0.76 1.81 -7.93
N GLU A 60 0.46 1.36 -7.67
CA GLU A 60 0.90 0.79 -6.40
C GLU A 60 2.30 1.32 -6.10
N ASP A 61 2.45 1.94 -4.93
CA ASP A 61 3.72 2.51 -4.47
C ASP A 61 4.06 1.94 -3.09
N PHE A 62 5.32 1.59 -2.89
CA PHE A 62 5.82 1.16 -1.58
C PHE A 62 6.89 2.14 -1.10
N ASN A 63 6.71 2.64 0.12
CA ASN A 63 7.75 3.33 0.88
C ASN A 63 8.33 2.34 1.89
N LEU A 64 9.38 1.64 1.45
CA LEU A 64 10.02 0.61 2.25
C LEU A 64 11.21 1.19 3.01
N PRO A 65 11.39 0.80 4.28
CA PRO A 65 12.53 1.24 5.07
C PRO A 65 13.82 0.61 4.54
N THR A 66 14.91 1.35 4.65
CA THR A 66 16.25 0.87 4.29
C THR A 66 17.19 0.79 5.49
N GLN A 67 16.79 1.40 6.62
CA GLN A 67 17.60 1.51 7.82
C GLN A 67 16.75 1.23 9.07
N PHE A 68 17.45 0.90 10.16
CA PHE A 68 16.88 0.76 11.49
C PHE A 68 17.75 1.52 12.50
N TYR A 69 17.18 1.88 13.64
CA TYR A 69 17.92 2.56 14.70
C TYR A 69 17.80 1.76 15.98
N LYS A 70 18.88 1.71 16.76
CA LYS A 70 18.85 1.19 18.12
C LYS A 70 18.71 2.34 19.10
N ASN A 71 17.85 2.17 20.10
CA ASN A 71 17.81 3.04 21.26
C ASN A 71 19.13 2.88 22.02
N ARG A 72 19.79 3.99 22.35
CA ARG A 72 21.10 3.99 23.02
C ARG A 72 21.02 3.48 24.46
N ASP A 73 19.89 3.69 25.13
CA ASP A 73 19.72 3.36 26.54
C ASP A 73 19.32 1.89 26.74
N SER A 74 18.44 1.37 25.89
CA SER A 74 17.94 -0.01 25.99
C SER A 74 18.66 -1.00 25.07
N GLY A 75 19.39 -0.52 24.06
CA GLY A 75 20.01 -1.35 23.02
C GLY A 75 19.04 -2.01 22.04
N LYS A 76 17.72 -1.89 22.27
CA LYS A 76 16.67 -2.45 21.41
C LYS A 76 16.42 -1.57 20.19
N ILE A 77 15.68 -2.10 19.22
CA ILE A 77 15.44 -1.45 17.94
C ILE A 77 14.20 -0.54 18.02
N SER A 78 14.28 0.67 17.47
CA SER A 78 13.11 1.52 17.26
C SER A 78 12.19 0.88 16.22
N PRO A 79 10.87 0.77 16.48
CA PRO A 79 9.92 0.23 15.52
C PRO A 79 10.04 0.92 14.16
N ILE A 80 10.14 0.13 13.10
CA ILE A 80 10.40 0.64 11.76
C ILE A 80 9.08 1.05 11.11
N HIS A 81 9.01 2.27 10.60
CA HIS A 81 7.88 2.74 9.81
C HIS A 81 8.00 2.28 8.35
N ALA A 82 6.91 1.78 7.79
CA ALA A 82 6.79 1.45 6.38
C ALA A 82 5.38 1.79 5.90
N SER A 83 5.23 2.15 4.64
CA SER A 83 3.91 2.44 4.07
C SER A 83 3.78 1.99 2.64
N ALA A 84 2.55 1.84 2.19
CA ALA A 84 2.22 1.58 0.81
C ALA A 84 0.91 2.27 0.42
N LEU A 85 0.78 2.56 -0.86
CA LEU A 85 -0.37 3.24 -1.45
C LEU A 85 -0.85 2.46 -2.66
N GLU A 86 -2.14 2.18 -2.72
CA GLU A 86 -2.82 1.74 -3.93
C GLU A 86 -3.82 2.81 -4.37
N ARG A 87 -3.83 3.11 -5.66
CA ARG A 87 -4.83 4.01 -6.26
C ARG A 87 -5.66 3.25 -7.27
N PHE A 88 -6.96 3.42 -7.18
CA PHE A 88 -7.95 2.84 -8.06
C PHE A 88 -8.72 3.95 -8.76
N GLY A 89 -8.61 4.03 -10.07
CA GLY A 89 -9.47 4.91 -10.88
C GLY A 89 -10.67 4.16 -11.42
N GLY A 90 -11.59 4.89 -12.04
CA GLY A 90 -12.80 4.33 -12.67
C GLY A 90 -12.54 3.37 -13.83
N GLY A 91 -11.29 3.08 -14.20
CA GLY A 91 -10.92 1.91 -15.01
C GLY A 91 -11.31 1.95 -16.49
N ALA A 92 -11.90 3.06 -16.94
CA ALA A 92 -12.33 3.34 -18.31
C ALA A 92 -11.22 3.06 -19.34
N GLU A 93 -10.06 3.71 -19.21
CA GLU A 93 -9.00 3.62 -20.22
C GLU A 93 -8.33 2.25 -20.31
N LYS A 94 -8.10 1.56 -19.19
CA LYS A 94 -7.39 0.26 -19.18
C LYS A 94 -8.29 -0.88 -19.65
N LYS A 95 -9.59 -0.86 -19.32
CA LYS A 95 -10.55 -1.85 -19.83
C LYS A 95 -10.87 -1.64 -21.30
N ALA A 96 -11.04 -0.39 -21.75
CA ALA A 96 -11.25 -0.06 -23.16
C ALA A 96 -10.09 -0.56 -24.03
N LYS A 97 -8.83 -0.27 -23.66
CA LYS A 97 -7.65 -0.72 -24.44
C LYS A 97 -7.51 -2.25 -24.55
N LYS A 98 -7.91 -3.00 -23.53
CA LYS A 98 -7.85 -4.48 -23.55
C LYS A 98 -9.02 -5.07 -24.34
N SER A 99 -10.23 -4.56 -24.12
CA SER A 99 -11.44 -4.90 -24.87
C SER A 99 -11.28 -4.62 -26.36
N ASP A 100 -10.77 -3.45 -26.74
CA ASP A 100 -10.58 -3.05 -28.13
C ASP A 100 -9.58 -3.95 -28.86
N LYS A 101 -8.50 -4.39 -28.19
CA LYS A 101 -7.54 -5.32 -28.79
C LYS A 101 -8.16 -6.70 -29.03
N GLU A 102 -8.77 -7.28 -28.01
CA GLU A 102 -9.37 -8.62 -28.10
C GLU A 102 -10.55 -8.64 -29.08
N MET A 103 -11.39 -7.59 -29.08
CA MET A 103 -12.50 -7.41 -30.01
C MET A 103 -12.00 -7.25 -31.45
N ASN A 104 -11.02 -6.37 -31.69
CA ASN A 104 -10.46 -6.17 -33.03
C ASN A 104 -9.84 -7.45 -33.58
N GLU A 105 -9.08 -8.19 -32.79
CA GLU A 105 -8.47 -9.45 -33.24
C GLU A 105 -9.53 -10.52 -33.57
N HIS A 106 -10.53 -10.69 -32.70
CA HIS A 106 -11.60 -11.67 -32.91
C HIS A 106 -12.43 -11.37 -34.16
N TYR A 107 -12.91 -10.13 -34.33
CA TYR A 107 -13.75 -9.77 -35.46
C TYR A 107 -12.95 -9.64 -36.77
N ARG A 108 -11.70 -9.17 -36.72
CA ARG A 108 -10.81 -9.15 -37.90
C ARG A 108 -10.57 -10.56 -38.43
N LYS A 109 -10.37 -11.55 -37.55
CA LYS A 109 -10.22 -12.94 -37.95
C LYS A 109 -11.49 -13.47 -38.65
N LYS A 110 -12.67 -13.25 -38.06
CA LYS A 110 -13.94 -13.70 -38.65
C LYS A 110 -14.26 -13.03 -39.98
N MET A 111 -13.98 -11.74 -40.13
CA MET A 111 -14.18 -11.04 -41.40
C MET A 111 -13.24 -11.56 -42.49
N LEU A 112 -11.98 -11.86 -42.17
CA LEU A 112 -11.04 -12.48 -43.13
C LEU A 112 -11.49 -13.88 -43.55
N GLU A 113 -12.01 -14.68 -42.62
CA GLU A 113 -12.56 -16.00 -42.92
C GLU A 113 -13.83 -15.93 -43.79
N ALA A 114 -14.71 -14.96 -43.55
CA ALA A 114 -15.90 -14.71 -44.38
C ALA A 114 -15.52 -14.16 -45.76
N GLN A 115 -14.51 -13.27 -45.83
CA GLN A 115 -13.97 -12.74 -47.09
C GLN A 115 -13.33 -13.84 -47.94
N ALA A 116 -12.57 -14.76 -47.32
CA ALA A 116 -12.00 -15.91 -48.01
C ALA A 116 -13.07 -16.86 -48.58
N LYS A 117 -14.28 -16.86 -48.01
CA LYS A 117 -15.45 -17.63 -48.48
C LYS A 117 -16.35 -16.87 -49.44
N GLY A 118 -16.09 -15.57 -49.70
CA GLY A 118 -16.97 -14.71 -50.51
C GLY A 118 -18.33 -14.40 -49.86
N ASP A 119 -18.47 -14.61 -48.56
CA ASP A 119 -19.74 -14.42 -47.84
C ASP A 119 -19.94 -12.96 -47.43
N MET A 120 -20.42 -12.16 -48.38
CA MET A 120 -20.63 -10.72 -48.19
C MET A 120 -21.74 -10.39 -47.18
N GLN A 121 -22.71 -11.28 -46.95
CA GLN A 121 -23.75 -11.07 -45.94
C GLN A 121 -23.17 -11.22 -44.53
N GLU A 122 -22.34 -12.23 -44.30
CA GLU A 122 -21.67 -12.42 -43.01
C GLU A 122 -20.69 -11.28 -42.70
N ILE A 123 -20.00 -10.73 -43.71
CA ILE A 123 -19.15 -9.54 -43.53
C ILE A 123 -19.96 -8.33 -43.06
N MET A 124 -21.11 -8.04 -43.69
CA MET A 124 -21.95 -6.92 -43.27
C MET A 124 -22.47 -7.09 -41.84
N LYS A 125 -22.88 -8.31 -41.48
CA LYS A 125 -23.36 -8.64 -40.13
C LYS A 125 -22.25 -8.46 -39.08
N LEU A 126 -21.07 -9.01 -39.34
CA LEU A 126 -19.90 -8.87 -38.45
C LEU A 126 -19.48 -7.40 -38.29
N SER A 127 -19.57 -6.60 -39.35
CA SER A 127 -19.28 -5.17 -39.31
C SER A 127 -20.29 -4.40 -38.44
N GLN A 128 -21.58 -4.71 -38.55
CA GLN A 128 -22.62 -4.09 -37.70
C GLN A 128 -22.48 -4.49 -36.24
N GLU A 129 -22.21 -5.77 -35.95
CA GLU A 129 -21.96 -6.24 -34.59
C GLU A 129 -20.73 -5.57 -33.96
N MET A 130 -19.66 -5.40 -34.74
CA MET A 130 -18.46 -4.68 -34.29
C MET A 130 -18.78 -3.22 -33.96
N GLN A 131 -19.51 -2.52 -34.84
CA GLN A 131 -19.88 -1.13 -34.62
C GLN A 131 -20.76 -0.96 -33.37
N MET A 132 -21.75 -1.83 -33.16
CA MET A 132 -22.59 -1.79 -31.96
C MET A 132 -21.78 -2.04 -30.68
N LYS A 133 -20.89 -3.04 -30.68
CA LYS A 133 -20.04 -3.31 -29.51
C LYS A 133 -19.05 -2.19 -29.23
N ALA A 134 -18.46 -1.59 -30.25
CA ALA A 134 -17.59 -0.43 -30.10
C ALA A 134 -18.34 0.78 -29.50
N SER A 135 -19.57 1.04 -29.94
CA SER A 135 -20.42 2.09 -29.36
C SER A 135 -20.79 1.80 -27.90
N GLN A 136 -21.11 0.56 -27.57
CA GLN A 136 -21.40 0.16 -26.19
C GLN A 136 -20.17 0.30 -25.28
N ALA A 137 -19.00 -0.14 -25.73
CA ALA A 137 -17.75 0.02 -25.00
C ALA A 137 -17.40 1.51 -24.77
N GLY A 138 -17.66 2.38 -25.75
CA GLY A 138 -17.47 3.83 -25.61
C GLY A 138 -18.39 4.47 -24.55
N LEU A 139 -19.64 4.01 -24.45
CA LEU A 139 -20.58 4.48 -23.41
C LEU A 139 -20.15 4.01 -22.02
N GLU A 140 -19.75 2.74 -21.88
CA GLU A 140 -19.23 2.20 -20.62
C GLU A 140 -17.95 2.92 -20.19
N GLN A 141 -17.10 3.33 -21.14
CA GLN A 141 -15.90 4.12 -20.89
C GLN A 141 -16.24 5.52 -20.34
N MET A 142 -17.23 6.20 -20.92
CA MET A 142 -17.67 7.52 -20.45
C MET A 142 -18.29 7.48 -19.05
N GLU A 143 -19.00 6.42 -18.68
CA GLU A 143 -19.50 6.24 -17.31
C GLU A 143 -18.39 5.93 -16.31
N ALA A 144 -17.40 5.16 -16.74
CA ALA A 144 -16.23 4.80 -15.96
C ALA A 144 -15.27 5.99 -15.73
N GLU A 145 -15.09 6.88 -16.71
CA GLU A 145 -14.29 8.12 -16.58
C GLU A 145 -14.88 9.11 -15.55
N LYS A 146 -16.17 9.01 -15.25
CA LYS A 146 -16.85 9.84 -14.25
C LYS A 146 -16.64 9.40 -12.80
N LYS A 147 -16.13 8.18 -12.55
CA LYS A 147 -15.92 7.71 -11.17
C LYS A 147 -14.67 8.35 -10.58
N ALA A 148 -14.87 9.20 -9.57
CA ALA A 148 -13.77 9.76 -8.79
C ALA A 148 -12.93 8.64 -8.16
N PRO A 149 -11.59 8.80 -8.10
CA PRO A 149 -10.68 7.74 -7.68
C PRO A 149 -10.87 7.37 -6.20
N VAL A 150 -10.50 6.13 -5.88
CA VAL A 150 -10.34 5.64 -4.50
C VAL A 150 -8.86 5.39 -4.23
N GLU A 151 -8.36 5.86 -3.09
CA GLU A 151 -7.00 5.63 -2.64
C GLU A 151 -7.00 4.85 -1.32
N ILE A 152 -6.14 3.84 -1.24
CA ILE A 152 -5.92 3.05 -0.03
C ILE A 152 -4.47 3.22 0.37
N ARG A 153 -4.23 3.73 1.58
CA ARG A 153 -2.90 3.84 2.18
C ARG A 153 -2.79 2.95 3.40
N VAL A 154 -1.74 2.14 3.45
CA VAL A 154 -1.38 1.34 4.64
C VAL A 154 -0.13 1.95 5.25
N ASN A 155 -0.15 2.14 6.57
CA ASN A 155 0.99 2.57 7.37
C ASN A 155 1.24 1.53 8.46
N LEU A 156 2.47 1.05 8.59
CA LEU A 156 2.91 0.18 9.67
C LEU A 156 3.65 0.99 10.73
N ASN A 157 3.48 0.60 12.00
CA ASN A 157 4.13 1.23 13.13
C ASN A 157 3.96 2.76 13.12
N SER A 158 2.75 3.23 12.83
CA SER A 158 2.37 4.63 12.97
C SER A 158 2.05 4.92 14.43
N ASN A 159 2.21 6.18 14.85
CA ASN A 159 1.84 6.63 16.19
C ASN A 159 0.74 7.71 16.12
N PRO A 160 -0.46 7.39 15.58
CA PRO A 160 -1.56 8.33 15.55
C PRO A 160 -2.06 8.62 16.97
N SER A 161 -2.53 9.85 17.15
CA SER A 161 -3.29 10.31 18.30
C SER A 161 -4.56 10.98 17.79
N GLN A 162 -5.68 10.26 17.79
CA GLN A 162 -6.94 10.72 17.21
C GLN A 162 -8.07 10.64 18.23
N THR A 163 -8.72 11.76 18.51
CA THR A 163 -9.94 11.78 19.34
C THR A 163 -11.03 10.97 18.65
N ILE A 164 -11.69 10.12 19.42
CA ILE A 164 -12.82 9.31 18.96
C ILE A 164 -14.08 10.15 19.14
N ASP A 165 -14.68 10.52 18.02
CA ASP A 165 -16.07 10.99 17.99
C ASP A 165 -16.98 9.75 17.84
N PRO A 166 -17.81 9.42 18.85
CA PRO A 166 -18.67 8.23 18.81
C PRO A 166 -19.58 8.18 17.58
N ASP A 167 -20.02 9.35 17.07
CA ASP A 167 -20.92 9.43 15.91
C ASP A 167 -20.21 9.10 14.59
N ASN A 168 -18.88 9.14 14.58
CA ASN A 168 -18.05 8.84 13.42
C ASN A 168 -17.45 7.42 13.46
N VAL A 169 -17.80 6.60 14.45
CA VAL A 169 -17.35 5.20 14.49
C VAL A 169 -18.09 4.39 13.42
N VAL A 170 -17.36 3.91 12.42
CA VAL A 170 -17.92 3.09 11.32
C VAL A 170 -18.14 1.66 11.76
N PHE A 171 -17.15 1.10 12.46
CA PHE A 171 -17.23 -0.17 13.17
C PHE A 171 -16.10 -0.29 14.19
N GLU A 172 -16.27 -1.17 15.16
CA GLU A 172 -15.26 -1.49 16.15
C GLU A 172 -15.31 -2.98 16.53
N LYS A 173 -14.13 -3.55 16.82
CA LYS A 173 -13.91 -4.93 17.27
C LYS A 173 -12.69 -4.94 18.21
N PRO A 174 -12.49 -5.97 19.05
CA PRO A 174 -11.26 -6.09 19.80
C PRO A 174 -10.02 -6.02 18.89
N GLY A 175 -9.15 -5.05 19.18
CA GLY A 175 -7.94 -4.76 18.42
C GLY A 175 -8.11 -3.84 17.21
N VAL A 176 -9.34 -3.41 16.85
CA VAL A 176 -9.62 -2.64 15.64
C VAL A 176 -10.71 -1.59 15.84
N ILE A 177 -10.46 -0.37 15.38
CA ILE A 177 -11.49 0.68 15.28
C ILE A 177 -11.40 1.40 13.94
N ALA A 178 -12.54 1.59 13.29
CA ALA A 178 -12.67 2.35 12.05
C ALA A 178 -13.43 3.65 12.31
N LEU A 179 -12.82 4.77 11.94
CA LEU A 179 -13.35 6.12 12.12
C LEU A 179 -13.55 6.80 10.76
N ARG A 180 -14.71 7.44 10.59
CA ARG A 180 -14.94 8.37 9.49
C ARG A 180 -14.30 9.71 9.87
N LEU A 181 -13.35 10.18 9.09
CA LEU A 181 -12.79 11.52 9.23
C LEU A 181 -13.53 12.46 8.27
N LYS A 182 -13.91 13.65 8.77
CA LYS A 182 -14.52 14.69 7.95
C LYS A 182 -13.50 15.18 6.91
N GLU A 183 -13.77 14.99 5.64
CA GLU A 183 -13.10 15.71 4.55
C GLU A 183 -13.89 16.98 4.20
N GLY A 184 -13.21 17.99 3.67
CA GLY A 184 -13.81 19.28 3.34
C GLY A 184 -14.73 19.29 2.10
N GLU A 185 -14.89 18.15 1.42
CA GLU A 185 -15.76 17.99 0.24
C GLU A 185 -16.95 17.08 0.57
N GLU A 186 -18.17 17.52 0.25
CA GLU A 186 -19.43 16.84 0.65
C GLU A 186 -19.57 15.40 0.15
N ASP A 187 -19.00 15.07 -1.01
CA ASP A 187 -19.16 13.75 -1.65
C ASP A 187 -18.00 12.76 -1.38
N LYS A 188 -16.95 13.21 -0.70
CA LYS A 188 -15.79 12.38 -0.36
C LYS A 188 -15.78 12.04 1.13
N ALA A 189 -15.37 10.82 1.43
CA ALA A 189 -15.10 10.41 2.79
C ALA A 189 -13.71 9.81 2.89
N LYS A 190 -13.12 9.97 4.06
CA LYS A 190 -11.90 9.28 4.46
C LYS A 190 -12.22 8.40 5.66
N ILE A 191 -12.01 7.10 5.52
CA ILE A 191 -12.13 6.14 6.62
C ILE A 191 -10.72 5.75 7.05
N GLU A 192 -10.37 6.04 8.31
CA GLU A 192 -9.15 5.55 8.93
C GLU A 192 -9.46 4.37 9.84
N ILE A 193 -8.77 3.26 9.62
CA ILE A 193 -8.95 2.00 10.32
C ILE A 193 -7.66 1.67 11.03
N TYR A 194 -7.71 1.68 12.36
CA TYR A 194 -6.58 1.46 13.23
C TYR A 194 -6.59 0.03 13.73
N PHE A 195 -5.43 -0.62 13.69
CA PHE A 195 -5.21 -2.00 14.11
C PHE A 195 -4.10 -2.05 15.15
N ASP A 196 -4.44 -2.44 16.37
CA ASP A 196 -3.49 -2.68 17.45
C ASP A 196 -4.12 -3.61 18.49
N PRO A 197 -3.70 -4.88 18.60
CA PRO A 197 -4.33 -5.86 19.48
C PRO A 197 -4.17 -5.52 20.98
N VAL A 198 -3.24 -4.63 21.33
CA VAL A 198 -2.94 -4.27 22.73
C VAL A 198 -3.66 -2.97 23.12
N SER A 199 -3.43 -1.89 22.38
CA SER A 199 -4.02 -0.57 22.67
C SER A 199 -5.52 -0.54 22.40
N LEU A 200 -6.01 -1.30 21.42
CA LEU A 200 -7.42 -1.30 21.02
C LEU A 200 -8.18 -2.55 21.50
N LYS A 201 -7.69 -3.25 22.53
CA LYS A 201 -8.34 -4.47 23.04
C LYS A 201 -9.78 -4.25 23.51
N ASP A 202 -10.08 -3.06 24.04
CA ASP A 202 -11.39 -2.66 24.57
C ASP A 202 -11.76 -1.25 24.09
N THR A 203 -12.10 -1.14 22.80
CA THR A 203 -12.33 0.14 22.10
C THR A 203 -13.45 0.98 22.72
N LYS A 204 -14.46 0.34 23.31
CA LYS A 204 -15.66 1.01 23.87
C LYS A 204 -15.36 1.91 25.06
N THR A 205 -14.21 1.69 25.71
CA THR A 205 -13.77 2.49 26.86
C THR A 205 -12.88 3.67 26.46
N LEU A 206 -12.49 3.74 25.18
CA LEU A 206 -11.53 4.71 24.70
C LEU A 206 -12.23 5.98 24.20
N SER A 207 -11.67 7.14 24.56
CA SER A 207 -12.02 8.44 23.97
C SER A 207 -11.01 8.92 22.93
N VAL A 208 -9.87 8.23 22.81
CA VAL A 208 -8.76 8.56 21.91
C VAL A 208 -8.13 7.26 21.39
N VAL A 209 -7.83 7.20 20.10
CA VAL A 209 -6.91 6.23 19.52
C VAL A 209 -5.49 6.71 19.77
N ASP A 210 -4.72 5.98 20.57
CA ASP A 210 -3.34 6.30 20.92
C ASP A 210 -2.47 5.03 20.78
N LEU A 211 -1.82 4.90 19.62
CA LEU A 211 -1.03 3.70 19.27
C LEU A 211 0.45 3.88 19.63
N LYS A 212 0.70 4.16 20.92
CA LYS A 212 2.05 4.40 21.43
C LYS A 212 3.02 3.27 21.08
N MET A 213 4.17 3.67 20.55
CA MET A 213 5.32 2.78 20.41
C MET A 213 5.95 2.48 21.78
N PRO A 214 6.47 1.26 22.00
CA PRO A 214 7.25 0.93 23.20
C PRO A 214 8.44 1.87 23.34
N LYS A 215 8.56 2.52 24.50
CA LYS A 215 9.66 3.45 24.79
C LYS A 215 11.03 2.77 24.72
N ASP A 216 11.08 1.53 25.19
CA ASP A 216 12.31 0.76 25.21
C ASP A 216 12.65 0.16 23.85
N GLY A 217 11.80 0.26 22.84
CA GLY A 217 11.99 -0.38 21.52
C GLY A 217 11.54 -1.84 21.48
N VAL A 218 11.85 -2.51 20.38
CA VAL A 218 11.48 -3.90 20.05
C VAL A 218 12.70 -4.75 19.77
N ASP A 219 12.56 -6.06 19.95
CA ASP A 219 13.68 -7.00 19.79
C ASP A 219 13.95 -7.36 18.32
N LYS A 220 12.97 -7.20 17.42
CA LYS A 220 13.07 -7.57 16.01
C LYS A 220 12.96 -6.34 15.11
N LYS A 221 13.86 -6.23 14.12
CA LYS A 221 13.86 -5.11 13.15
C LYS A 221 12.57 -5.06 12.31
N THR A 222 11.99 -6.21 12.00
CA THR A 222 10.78 -6.33 11.17
C THR A 222 9.50 -6.42 12.00
N ALA A 223 9.54 -6.07 13.29
CA ALA A 223 8.35 -6.12 14.14
C ALA A 223 7.32 -5.09 13.67
N VAL A 224 6.07 -5.52 13.60
CA VAL A 224 4.91 -4.69 13.27
C VAL A 224 3.98 -4.72 14.47
N LEU A 225 3.89 -3.61 15.20
CA LEU A 225 3.12 -3.48 16.43
C LEU A 225 1.70 -2.96 16.18
N ASN A 226 1.53 -2.20 15.11
CA ASN A 226 0.24 -1.70 14.68
C ASN A 226 0.22 -1.44 13.17
N ALA A 227 -0.99 -1.25 12.64
CA ALA A 227 -1.20 -0.78 11.29
C ALA A 227 -2.33 0.26 11.26
N THR A 228 -2.28 1.18 10.29
CA THR A 228 -3.38 2.07 9.94
C THR A 228 -3.68 1.94 8.47
N ILE A 229 -4.93 1.66 8.12
CA ILE A 229 -5.42 1.66 6.75
C ILE A 229 -6.30 2.90 6.57
N SER A 230 -5.95 3.76 5.63
CA SER A 230 -6.76 4.91 5.23
C SER A 230 -7.36 4.65 3.87
N ILE A 231 -8.67 4.76 3.74
CA ILE A 231 -9.40 4.66 2.47
C ILE A 231 -10.07 6.01 2.20
N SER A 232 -9.72 6.67 1.10
CA SER A 232 -10.33 7.95 0.69
C SER A 232 -10.92 7.88 -0.72
N GLY A 233 -12.03 8.58 -0.94
CA GLY A 233 -12.78 8.54 -2.21
C GLY A 233 -14.27 8.78 -2.00
N PRO A 234 -15.13 8.41 -2.97
CA PRO A 234 -16.58 8.58 -2.85
C PRO A 234 -17.16 7.88 -1.62
N ALA A 235 -17.93 8.61 -0.79
CA ALA A 235 -18.35 8.15 0.53
C ALA A 235 -19.03 6.76 0.54
N ASN A 236 -19.96 6.53 -0.39
CA ASN A 236 -20.69 5.26 -0.50
C ASN A 236 -19.77 4.07 -0.82
N GLU A 237 -18.75 4.28 -1.67
CA GLU A 237 -17.85 3.22 -2.11
C GLU A 237 -16.86 2.88 -0.99
N VAL A 238 -16.26 3.91 -0.36
CA VAL A 238 -15.22 3.70 0.66
C VAL A 238 -15.75 3.10 1.95
N GLU A 239 -16.95 3.47 2.38
CA GLU A 239 -17.56 2.90 3.59
C GLU A 239 -17.99 1.44 3.42
N ALA A 240 -18.59 1.14 2.26
CA ALA A 240 -18.94 -0.22 1.91
C ALA A 240 -17.70 -1.11 1.81
N TRP A 241 -16.60 -0.56 1.29
CA TRP A 241 -15.33 -1.27 1.20
C TRP A 241 -14.69 -1.49 2.57
N ALA A 242 -14.63 -0.45 3.41
CA ALA A 242 -14.08 -0.51 4.76
C ALA A 242 -14.73 -1.61 5.62
N LYS A 243 -16.05 -1.79 5.51
CA LYS A 243 -16.80 -2.81 6.28
C LYS A 243 -16.52 -4.25 5.84
N LYS A 244 -15.93 -4.47 4.66
CA LYS A 244 -15.63 -5.80 4.10
C LYS A 244 -14.22 -6.29 4.39
N ILE A 245 -13.36 -5.45 4.95
CA ILE A 245 -11.96 -5.79 5.23
C ILE A 245 -11.91 -6.99 6.19
N ASP A 246 -11.06 -7.96 5.86
CA ASP A 246 -10.75 -9.06 6.77
C ASP A 246 -9.86 -8.56 7.91
N THR A 247 -10.52 -8.02 8.94
CA THR A 247 -9.85 -7.47 10.12
C THR A 247 -8.99 -8.50 10.85
N LYS A 248 -9.34 -9.79 10.76
CA LYS A 248 -8.59 -10.87 11.43
C LYS A 248 -7.30 -11.16 10.68
N ALA A 249 -7.34 -11.20 9.35
CA ALA A 249 -6.15 -11.37 8.52
C ALA A 249 -5.16 -10.21 8.69
N VAL A 250 -5.64 -8.97 8.80
CA VAL A 250 -4.80 -7.79 9.09
C VAL A 250 -4.16 -7.90 10.47
N LEU A 251 -4.93 -8.21 11.52
CA LEU A 251 -4.39 -8.43 12.87
C LEU A 251 -3.36 -9.57 12.90
N GLY A 252 -3.52 -10.60 12.06
CA GLY A 252 -2.54 -11.68 11.92
C GLY A 252 -1.19 -11.25 11.35
N GLN A 253 -1.08 -10.04 10.76
CA GLN A 253 0.20 -9.46 10.33
C GLN A 253 0.91 -8.67 11.43
N ILE A 254 0.23 -8.41 12.55
CA ILE A 254 0.73 -7.63 13.69
C ILE A 254 1.29 -8.58 14.76
N ASP A 255 2.50 -8.27 15.20
CA ASP A 255 3.20 -8.97 16.27
C ASP A 255 2.62 -8.53 17.62
N ALA A 256 1.78 -9.38 18.23
CA ALA A 256 1.07 -9.07 19.47
C ALA A 256 1.96 -8.97 20.74
N GLY A 257 3.26 -9.23 20.61
CA GLY A 257 4.23 -9.10 21.70
C GLY A 257 4.85 -7.71 21.74
N ARG A 258 4.57 -6.95 22.80
CA ARG A 258 5.31 -5.74 23.16
C ARG A 258 6.35 -6.08 24.23
#